data_AF-A0AAF1BKH6-F1
#
_entry.id   AF-A0AAF1BKH6-F1
#
_cell.length_a   1.000
_cell.length_b   1.000
_cell.length_c   1.000
_cell.angle_alpha   90.00
_cell.angle_beta   90.00
_cell.angle_gamma   90.00
#
_symmetry.space_group_name_H-M   'P 1'
#
loop_
_entity.id
_entity.type
_entity.pdbx_description
1 polymer ?
#
loop_
_entity_poly.entity_id
_entity_poly.type
_entity_poly.pdbx_seq_one_letter_code
_entity_poly.pdbx_strand_id
1 'polypeptide(L)'
;MVHHAHHHDADPALAAGGIPNVANEKAVEEALNTDRAVQDQSYVKQVLEAYVSNKKKQGDDGDEISKKLLWIEQRFPHFKKVVDQVTNENGLKSISAV
;
A
#
# COMPACT_ATOMS: atom_id res chain seq x y z
N MET A 1 1.77 -9.81 -38.91
CA MET A 1 1.67 -8.78 -37.85
C MET A 1 0.39 -9.07 -37.08
N VAL A 2 0.51 -9.76 -35.95
CA VAL A 2 -0.57 -10.29 -35.10
C VAL A 2 -0.12 -10.04 -33.65
N HIS A 3 -0.89 -9.62 -32.64
CA HIS A 3 -2.30 -9.32 -32.45
C HIS A 3 -2.40 -8.28 -31.31
N HIS A 4 -3.43 -7.43 -31.37
CA HIS A 4 -3.98 -6.70 -30.23
C HIS A 4 -4.93 -7.66 -29.47
N ALA A 5 -4.60 -8.03 -28.23
CA ALA A 5 -5.43 -8.66 -27.18
C ALA A 5 -4.45 -8.89 -26.00
N HIS A 6 -4.75 -8.68 -24.73
CA HIS A 6 -5.99 -8.94 -24.02
C HIS A 6 -5.92 -8.21 -22.66
N HIS A 7 -7.10 -7.84 -22.18
CA HIS A 7 -7.41 -7.29 -20.86
C HIS A 7 -6.74 -8.05 -19.70
N HIS A 8 -6.47 -7.29 -18.62
CA HIS A 8 -6.53 -7.69 -17.21
C HIS A 8 -7.15 -9.08 -16.97
N ASP A 9 -6.36 -10.06 -16.54
CA ASP A 9 -6.69 -11.01 -15.45
C ASP A 9 -5.54 -12.01 -15.20
N ALA A 10 -4.30 -11.53 -15.13
CA ALA A 10 -3.31 -12.30 -14.41
C ALA A 10 -3.51 -11.95 -12.94
N ASP A 11 -3.82 -12.94 -12.11
CA ASP A 11 -3.54 -12.93 -10.69
C ASP A 11 -2.10 -13.47 -10.50
N PRO A 12 -1.04 -12.63 -10.56
CA PRO A 12 0.33 -13.07 -10.33
C PRO A 12 0.71 -12.93 -8.84
N ALA A 13 -0.23 -13.10 -7.91
CA ALA A 13 0.00 -12.76 -6.51
C ALA A 13 1.06 -13.65 -5.80
N LEU A 14 1.56 -14.72 -6.42
CA LEU A 14 2.41 -15.71 -5.74
C LEU A 14 3.72 -16.10 -6.44
N ALA A 15 4.06 -15.56 -7.62
CA ALA A 15 5.14 -16.17 -8.44
C ALA A 15 6.55 -15.57 -8.30
N ALA A 16 6.78 -14.40 -7.70
CA ALA A 16 8.13 -13.85 -7.56
C ALA A 16 8.22 -12.77 -6.47
N GLY A 17 8.48 -13.14 -5.21
CA GLY A 17 8.71 -12.16 -4.14
C GLY A 17 7.57 -11.14 -3.98
N GLY A 18 6.33 -11.58 -4.24
CA GLY A 18 5.15 -10.75 -4.42
C GLY A 18 4.78 -9.91 -3.20
N ILE A 19 4.17 -8.76 -3.47
CA ILE A 19 3.56 -7.91 -2.47
C ILE A 19 2.36 -8.69 -1.90
N PRO A 20 2.25 -8.87 -0.57
CA PRO A 20 1.09 -9.54 0.02
C PRO A 20 -0.19 -8.76 -0.31
N ASN A 21 -1.30 -9.48 -0.50
CA ASN A 21 -2.60 -8.86 -0.69
C ASN A 21 -3.05 -8.17 0.61
N VAL A 22 -2.79 -6.87 0.70
CA VAL A 22 -3.13 -6.05 1.86
C VAL A 22 -4.50 -5.41 1.70
N ALA A 23 -5.54 -6.20 1.95
CA ALA A 23 -6.92 -5.71 1.90
C ALA A 23 -7.33 -4.88 3.12
N ASN A 24 -6.63 -5.08 4.25
CA ASN A 24 -6.96 -4.50 5.56
C ASN A 24 -5.70 -4.16 6.36
N GLU A 25 -5.91 -3.36 7.41
CA GLU A 25 -4.90 -2.83 8.32
C GLU A 25 -4.06 -3.93 8.98
N LYS A 26 -4.68 -5.08 9.29
CA LYS A 26 -3.97 -6.23 9.87
C LYS A 26 -2.99 -6.85 8.88
N ALA A 27 -3.39 -7.02 7.62
CA ALA A 27 -2.52 -7.53 6.58
C ALA A 27 -1.34 -6.57 6.30
N VAL A 28 -1.58 -5.25 6.38
CA VAL A 28 -0.50 -4.26 6.33
C VAL A 28 0.43 -4.42 7.53
N GLU A 29 -0.12 -4.54 8.75
CA GLU A 29 0.68 -4.75 9.96
C GLU A 29 1.56 -6.00 9.83
N GLU A 30 0.99 -7.13 9.40
CA GLU A 30 1.71 -8.38 9.18
C GLU A 30 2.81 -8.24 8.10
N ALA A 31 2.53 -7.54 7.01
CA ALA A 31 3.51 -7.30 5.95
C ALA A 31 4.66 -6.40 6.40
N LEU A 32 4.35 -5.34 7.14
CA LEU A 32 5.32 -4.36 7.64
C LEU A 32 6.11 -4.86 8.85
N ASN A 33 5.61 -5.88 9.56
CA ASN A 33 6.29 -6.52 10.68
C ASN A 33 7.23 -7.67 10.25
N THR A 34 7.64 -7.69 8.98
CA THR A 34 8.62 -8.65 8.45
C THR A 34 10.02 -8.05 8.37
N ASP A 35 11.06 -8.87 8.49
CA ASP A 35 12.46 -8.42 8.35
C ASP A 35 12.71 -7.77 6.98
N ARG A 36 12.01 -8.26 5.94
CA ARG A 36 12.02 -7.67 4.60
C ARG A 36 11.56 -6.21 4.59
N ALA A 37 10.52 -5.86 5.35
CA ALA A 37 10.05 -4.47 5.43
C ALA A 37 11.09 -3.54 6.09
N VAL A 38 11.87 -4.07 7.04
CA VAL A 38 12.95 -3.31 7.69
C VAL A 38 14.13 -3.11 6.73
N GLN A 39 14.46 -4.12 5.94
CA GLN A 39 15.60 -4.10 5.01
C GLN A 39 15.29 -3.39 3.67
N ASP A 40 14.05 -3.43 3.22
CA ASP A 40 13.63 -2.97 1.90
C ASP A 40 12.46 -1.97 1.99
N GLN A 41 12.79 -0.67 1.89
CA GLN A 41 11.79 0.40 1.88
C GLN A 41 10.93 0.39 0.61
N SER A 42 11.41 -0.18 -0.50
CA SER A 42 10.61 -0.31 -1.72
C SER A 42 9.52 -1.35 -1.57
N TYR A 43 9.77 -2.41 -0.79
CA TYR A 43 8.73 -3.35 -0.38
C TYR A 43 7.65 -2.68 0.47
N VAL A 44 8.04 -1.84 1.44
CA VAL A 44 7.10 -1.05 2.26
C VAL A 44 6.23 -0.15 1.39
N LYS A 45 6.83 0.59 0.44
CA LYS A 45 6.11 1.44 -0.50
C LYS A 45 5.07 0.63 -1.28
N GLN A 46 5.50 -0.47 -1.88
CA GLN A 46 4.68 -1.39 -2.65
C GLN A 46 3.49 -1.94 -1.85
N VAL A 47 3.71 -2.32 -0.58
CA VAL A 47 2.64 -2.74 0.34
C VAL A 47 1.63 -1.61 0.55
N LEU A 48 2.09 -0.40 0.87
CA LEU A 48 1.20 0.73 1.11
C LEU A 48 0.42 1.15 -0.16
N GLU A 49 1.05 1.13 -1.32
CA GLU A 49 0.39 1.41 -2.61
C GLU A 49 -0.69 0.36 -2.93
N ALA A 50 -0.39 -0.92 -2.71
CA ALA A 50 -1.38 -1.99 -2.86
C ALA A 50 -2.57 -1.80 -1.90
N TYR A 51 -2.29 -1.38 -0.65
CA TYR A 51 -3.33 -1.09 0.34
C TYR A 51 -4.22 0.07 -0.10
N VAL A 52 -3.64 1.20 -0.52
CA VAL A 52 -4.38 2.36 -1.04
C VAL A 52 -5.24 1.97 -2.24
N SER A 53 -4.69 1.21 -3.19
CA SER A 53 -5.42 0.71 -4.35
C SER A 53 -6.61 -0.15 -3.95
N ASN A 54 -6.43 -1.06 -3.00
CA ASN A 54 -7.50 -1.91 -2.48
C ASN A 54 -8.60 -1.11 -1.77
N LYS A 55 -8.25 -0.05 -1.04
CA LYS A 55 -9.23 0.85 -0.40
C LYS A 55 -10.01 1.66 -1.42
N LYS A 56 -9.33 2.23 -2.43
CA LYS A 56 -10.00 2.88 -3.57
C LYS A 56 -10.98 1.94 -4.29
N LYS A 57 -10.61 0.67 -4.49
CA LYS A 57 -11.50 -0.35 -5.08
C LYS A 57 -12.69 -0.72 -4.20
N GLN A 58 -12.54 -0.62 -2.88
CA GLN A 58 -13.63 -0.84 -1.91
C GLN A 58 -14.56 0.37 -1.81
N GLY A 59 -14.20 1.50 -2.39
CA GLY A 59 -14.98 2.74 -2.37
C GLY A 59 -14.63 3.66 -1.20
N ASP A 60 -13.52 3.43 -0.49
CA ASP A 60 -13.04 4.38 0.52
C ASP A 60 -12.65 5.71 -0.16
N ASP A 61 -13.11 6.82 0.40
CA ASP A 61 -12.74 8.15 -0.04
C ASP A 61 -11.31 8.52 0.39
N GLY A 62 -10.71 9.51 -0.27
CA GLY A 62 -9.33 9.94 0.01
C GLY A 62 -9.07 10.28 1.49
N ASP A 63 -10.04 10.88 2.19
CA ASP A 63 -9.95 11.16 3.63
C ASP A 63 -9.93 9.89 4.50
N GLU A 64 -10.69 8.85 4.15
CA GLU A 64 -10.68 7.58 4.87
C GLU A 64 -9.36 6.83 4.68
N ILE A 65 -8.85 6.84 3.46
CA ILE A 65 -7.55 6.25 3.14
C ILE A 65 -6.44 6.99 3.90
N SER A 66 -6.47 8.33 3.92
CA SER A 66 -5.50 9.11 4.69
C SER A 66 -5.55 8.79 6.19
N LYS A 67 -6.74 8.56 6.77
CA LYS A 67 -6.87 8.19 8.21
C LYS A 67 -6.23 6.85 8.50
N LYS A 68 -6.41 5.90 7.58
CA LYS A 68 -5.82 4.56 7.67
C LYS A 68 -4.30 4.62 7.51
N LEU A 69 -3.79 5.40 6.57
CA LEU A 69 -2.34 5.64 6.42
C LEU A 69 -1.74 6.32 7.64
N LEU A 70 -2.43 7.29 8.25
CA LEU A 70 -2.00 7.93 9.50
C LEU A 70 -1.92 6.92 10.65
N TRP A 71 -2.89 6.00 10.77
CA TRP A 71 -2.83 4.93 11.77
C TRP A 71 -1.60 4.03 11.55
N ILE A 72 -1.29 3.70 10.29
CA ILE A 72 -0.09 2.92 9.94
C ILE A 72 1.19 3.70 10.30
N GLU A 73 1.25 5.01 10.04
CA GLU A 73 2.37 5.87 10.45
C GLU A 73 2.58 5.86 11.96
N GLN A 74 1.50 5.99 12.74
CA GLN A 74 1.56 5.97 14.21
C GLN A 74 2.03 4.62 14.74
N ARG A 75 1.63 3.53 14.09
CA ARG A 75 2.01 2.16 14.46
C ARG A 75 3.45 1.82 14.05
N PHE A 76 3.88 2.33 12.91
CA PHE A 76 5.20 2.10 12.31
C PHE A 76 5.90 3.43 12.02
N PRO A 77 6.33 4.18 13.04
CA PRO A 77 6.93 5.50 12.86
C PRO A 77 8.21 5.46 12.02
N HIS A 78 8.91 4.33 11.99
CA HIS A 78 10.09 4.11 11.15
C HIS A 78 9.79 4.20 9.65
N PHE A 79 8.56 3.95 9.23
CA PHE A 79 8.12 4.04 7.84
C PHE A 79 7.43 5.36 7.50
N LYS A 80 7.41 6.36 8.42
CA LYS A 80 6.79 7.68 8.21
C LYS A 80 7.14 8.31 6.87
N LYS A 81 8.42 8.29 6.48
CA LYS A 81 8.86 8.85 5.19
C LYS A 81 8.19 8.16 3.99
N VAL A 82 8.04 6.84 4.04
CA VAL A 82 7.41 6.07 2.96
C VAL A 82 5.89 6.29 2.95
N VAL A 83 5.26 6.35 4.12
CA VAL A 83 3.83 6.66 4.25
C VAL A 83 3.51 8.05 3.69
N ASP A 84 4.29 9.06 4.04
CA ASP A 84 4.12 10.43 3.52
C ASP A 84 4.33 10.47 2.00
N GLN A 85 5.34 9.76 1.49
CA GLN A 85 5.57 9.65 0.06
C GLN A 85 4.36 9.04 -0.67
N VAL A 86 3.85 7.90 -0.20
CA VAL A 86 2.68 7.22 -0.81
C VAL A 86 1.42 8.09 -0.72
N THR A 87 1.25 8.81 0.39
CA THR A 87 0.13 9.76 0.58
C THR A 87 0.19 10.86 -0.48
N ASN A 88 1.34 11.51 -0.62
CA ASN A 88 1.55 12.57 -1.61
C ASN A 88 1.43 12.06 -3.06
N GLU A 89 2.04 10.92 -3.40
CA GLU A 89 1.99 10.33 -4.75
C GLU A 89 0.56 9.92 -5.15
N ASN A 90 -0.29 9.55 -4.19
CA ASN A 90 -1.69 9.21 -4.45
C ASN A 90 -2.65 10.41 -4.41
N GLY A 91 -2.13 11.63 -4.24
CA GLY A 91 -2.93 12.86 -4.11
C GLY A 91 -3.81 12.86 -2.85
N LEU A 92 -3.44 12.07 -1.84
CA LEU A 92 -4.17 11.97 -0.59
C LEU A 92 -3.82 13.16 0.30
N LYS A 93 -4.78 13.61 1.10
CA LYS A 93 -4.54 14.72 2.03
C LYS A 93 -3.71 14.20 3.20
N SER A 94 -2.50 14.73 3.38
CA SER A 94 -1.71 14.45 4.59
C SER A 94 -2.41 15.03 5.80
N ILE A 95 -3.11 14.17 6.53
CA ILE A 95 -3.63 14.49 7.86
C ILE A 95 -2.51 14.22 8.85
N SER A 96 -1.79 15.28 9.20
CA SER A 96 -0.92 15.23 10.38
C SER A 96 -1.82 15.14 11.60
N ALA A 97 -1.60 14.14 12.47
CA ALA A 97 -2.19 14.14 13.80
C ALA A 97 -1.71 15.39 14.54
N VAL A 98 -2.64 16.29 14.87
CA VAL A 98 -2.43 17.44 15.76
C VAL A 98 -2.26 16.94 17.19
#